data_AF-A0ABC8BV17-F1
#
_entry.id   AF-A0ABC8BV17-F1
#
_cell.length_a   1.000
_cell.length_b   1.000
_cell.length_c   1.000
_cell.angle_alpha   90.00
_cell.angle_beta   90.00
_cell.angle_gamma   90.00
#
_symmetry.space_group_name_H-M   'P 1'
#
loop_
_entity.id
_entity.type
_entity.pdbx_description
1 polymer ?
#
loop_
_entity_poly.entity_id
_entity_poly.type
_entity_poly.pdbx_seq_one_letter_code
_entity_poly.pdbx_strand_id
1 'polypeptide(L)' 'MAESAGGRSVRVSGFRFEKSSHSSGDGECVEVARNIPTTIAVRDSTRPGGPVVTVAPAAWDAFTADLRRPQQP' A
#
# COMPACT_ATOMS: atom_id res chain seq x y z
N MET A 1 -3.06 21.49 14.19
CA MET A 1 -2.63 21.96 12.87
C MET A 1 -1.16 21.62 12.71
N ALA A 2 -0.81 20.49 12.10
CA ALA A 2 0.57 20.20 11.71
C ALA A 2 0.50 19.55 10.33
N GLU A 3 0.74 20.39 9.32
CA GLU A 3 0.77 20.05 7.91
C GLU A 3 2.23 20.16 7.44
N SER A 4 2.62 19.27 6.52
CA SER A 4 3.82 19.30 5.66
C SER A 4 5.21 19.11 6.33
N ALA A 5 6.22 18.48 5.73
CA ALA A 5 6.42 17.93 4.39
C ALA A 5 7.66 17.00 4.42
N GLY A 6 7.77 16.06 3.48
CA GLY A 6 9.08 15.45 3.16
C GLY A 6 9.13 13.98 2.75
N GLY A 7 8.02 13.34 2.38
CA GLY A 7 8.08 11.98 1.81
C GLY A 7 8.62 12.02 0.39
N ARG A 8 9.91 11.71 0.17
CA ARG A 8 10.44 11.46 -1.18
C ARG A 8 9.69 10.27 -1.76
N SER A 9 8.71 10.54 -2.62
CA SER A 9 8.04 9.55 -3.45
C SER A 9 9.12 8.76 -4.20
N VAL A 10 9.47 7.58 -3.70
CA VAL A 10 10.34 6.66 -4.41
C VAL A 10 9.52 6.15 -5.59
N ARG A 11 9.79 6.74 -6.76
CA ARG A 11 9.27 6.29 -8.05
C ARG A 11 9.94 4.97 -8.39
N VAL A 12 9.34 3.87 -7.96
CA VAL A 12 9.54 2.60 -8.66
C VAL A 12 8.66 2.71 -9.90
N SER A 13 9.27 3.02 -11.05
CA SER A 13 8.70 2.86 -12.40
C SER A 13 7.17 3.07 -12.51
N GLY A 14 6.70 4.33 -12.45
CA GLY A 14 5.30 4.66 -12.71
C GLY A 14 4.28 4.31 -11.62
N PHE A 15 4.64 3.64 -10.53
CA PHE A 15 3.73 3.38 -9.42
C PHE A 15 3.56 4.61 -8.51
N ARG A 16 2.31 5.00 -8.26
CA ARG A 16 1.94 6.05 -7.30
C ARG A 16 1.42 5.39 -6.03
N PHE A 17 2.30 5.29 -5.03
CA PHE A 17 1.99 4.73 -3.73
C PHE A 17 1.17 5.70 -2.89
N GLU A 18 0.12 5.18 -2.25
CA GLU A 18 -0.71 5.88 -1.29
C GLU A 18 -0.60 5.21 0.08
N LYS A 19 -0.36 6.02 1.11
CA LYS A 19 -0.21 5.57 2.49
C LYS A 19 -1.57 5.45 3.15
N SER A 20 -1.79 4.39 3.94
CA SER A 20 -3.06 4.20 4.65
C SER A 20 -3.27 5.25 5.75
N SER A 21 -4.49 5.75 5.90
CA SER A 21 -4.87 6.74 6.92
C SER A 21 -4.89 6.19 8.36
N HIS A 22 -4.84 4.87 8.54
CA HIS A 22 -4.76 4.22 9.87
C HIS A 22 -3.34 4.21 10.45
N SER A 23 -2.41 4.87 9.77
CA SER A 23 -1.00 5.01 10.17
C SER A 23 -0.84 6.05 11.28
N SER A 24 -1.21 5.68 12.51
CA SER A 24 -0.97 6.51 13.70
C SER A 24 0.23 5.97 14.49
N GLY A 25 1.20 6.83 14.78
CA GLY A 25 2.17 6.65 15.87
C GLY A 25 3.37 5.73 15.61
N ASP A 26 3.15 4.47 15.26
CA ASP A 26 4.15 3.43 15.55
C ASP A 26 4.41 2.46 14.37
N GLY A 27 4.84 3.01 13.24
CA GLY A 27 5.90 2.37 12.46
C GLY A 27 5.60 1.23 11.48
N GLU A 28 4.40 0.67 11.37
CA GLU A 28 4.16 -0.50 10.47
C GLU A 28 3.20 -0.15 9.32
N CYS A 29 3.49 0.92 8.60
CA CYS A 29 2.58 1.43 7.56
C CYS A 29 2.84 0.72 6.21
N VAL A 30 1.80 0.19 5.57
CA VAL A 30 1.88 -0.27 4.18
C VAL A 30 1.48 0.85 3.22
N GLU A 31 2.17 0.94 2.08
CA GLU A 31 1.74 1.79 0.96
C GLU A 31 1.32 0.91 -0.21
N VAL A 32 0.23 1.31 -0.88
CA VAL A 32 -0.32 0.58 -2.01
C VAL A 32 -0.40 1.50 -3.22
N ALA A 33 0.06 1.03 -4.38
CA ALA A 33 -0.13 1.69 -5.66
C ALA A 33 -1.12 0.88 -6.50
N ARG A 34 -2.20 1.54 -6.94
CA ARG A 34 -3.27 0.95 -7.77
C ARG A 34 -3.45 1.67 -9.10
N ASN A 35 -2.54 2.57 -9.43
CA ASN A 35 -2.63 3.44 -10.61
C ASN A 35 -2.26 2.72 -11.92
N ILE A 36 -1.79 1.47 -11.85
CA ILE A 36 -1.53 0.63 -13.01
C ILE A 36 -2.66 -0.40 -13.11
N PRO A 37 -3.44 -0.44 -14.21
CA PRO A 37 -4.61 -1.31 -14.32
C PRO A 37 -4.33 -2.81 -14.19
N THR A 38 -3.12 -3.24 -14.55
CA THR A 38 -2.74 -4.66 -14.58
C THR A 38 -2.02 -5.12 -13.32
N THR A 39 -1.69 -4.21 -12.39
CA THR A 39 -0.78 -4.53 -11.29
C THR A 39 -1.05 -3.66 -10.07
N ILE A 40 -1.22 -4.30 -8.93
CA ILE A 40 -1.22 -3.67 -7.62
C ILE A 40 0.16 -3.86 -7.01
N ALA A 41 0.80 -2.77 -6.60
CA ALA A 41 2.10 -2.82 -5.92
C ALA A 41 1.93 -2.47 -4.45
N VAL A 42 2.54 -3.25 -3.57
CA VAL A 42 2.52 -3.07 -2.12
C VAL A 42 3.95 -2.98 -1.62
N ARG A 43 4.22 -2.01 -0.75
CA ARG A 43 5.51 -1.93 -0.06
C ARG A 43 5.37 -1.48 1.38
N ASP A 44 6.43 -1.70 2.11
CA ASP A 44 6.63 -1.23 3.47
C ASP A 44 7.02 0.26 3.46
N SER A 45 6.28 1.10 4.17
CA SER A 45 6.54 2.55 4.24
C SER A 45 7.85 2.88 4.95
N THR A 46 8.34 2.01 5.83
CA THR A 46 9.60 2.22 6.58
C THR A 46 10.82 1.80 5.78
N ARG A 47 10.62 1.03 4.70
CA ARG A 47 11.67 0.61 3.78
C ARG A 47 11.32 1.01 2.34
N PRO A 48 11.37 2.31 1.98
CA PRO A 48 10.97 2.80 0.65
C PRO A 48 11.80 2.23 -0.51
N GLY A 49 13.05 1.82 -0.25
CA GLY A 49 13.93 1.12 -1.19
C GLY A 49 13.93 -0.41 -1.05
N GLY A 50 13.05 -0.94 -0.18
CA GLY A 50 12.89 -2.37 0.02
C GLY A 50 12.10 -3.04 -1.11
N PRO A 51 11.94 -4.38 -1.03
CA PRO A 51 11.20 -5.14 -2.03
C PRO A 51 9.76 -4.63 -2.19
N VAL A 52 9.31 -4.52 -3.43
CA VAL A 52 7.92 -4.24 -3.79
C VAL A 52 7.24 -5.55 -4.16
N VAL A 53 6.16 -5.88 -3.46
CA VAL A 53 5.31 -7.03 -3.81
C VAL A 53 4.33 -6.59 -4.89
N THR A 54 4.24 -7.34 -5.97
CA THR A 54 3.27 -7.07 -7.05
C THR A 54 2.22 -8.17 -7.09
N VAL A 55 0.96 -7.77 -7.27
CA VAL A 55 -0.20 -8.65 -7.21
C VAL A 55 -1.11 -8.33 -8.39
N ALA A 56 -1.71 -9.36 -8.99
CA ALA A 56 -2.74 -9.15 -10.01
C ALA A 56 -3.99 -8.51 -9.37
N PRO A 57 -4.69 -7.58 -10.05
CA PRO A 57 -5.88 -6.93 -9.52
C PRO A 57 -6.95 -7.90 -9.02
N ALA A 58 -7.23 -8.97 -9.78
CA ALA A 58 -8.22 -9.98 -9.39
C ALA A 58 -7.85 -10.70 -8.08
N ALA A 59 -6.56 -10.97 -7.85
CA ALA A 59 -6.10 -11.59 -6.61
C ALA A 59 -6.17 -10.61 -5.44
N TRP A 60 -5.88 -9.33 -5.68
CA TRP A 60 -6.05 -8.26 -4.69
C TRP A 60 -7.52 -8.10 -4.27
N ASP A 61 -8.44 -8.12 -5.24
CA ASP A 61 -9.87 -8.01 -4.98
C ASP A 61 -10.38 -9.21 -4.16
N ALA A 62 -10.00 -10.43 -4.55
CA ALA A 62 -10.33 -11.65 -3.80
C ALA A 62 -9.81 -11.59 -2.35
N PHE A 63 -8.54 -11.22 -2.17
CA PHE A 63 -7.92 -11.07 -0.85
C PHE A 63 -8.67 -10.06 0.03
N THR A 64 -8.92 -8.86 -0.49
CA THR A 64 -9.60 -7.83 0.32
C THR A 64 -11.07 -8.16 0.56
N ALA A 65 -11.73 -8.89 -0.34
CA ALA A 65 -13.09 -9.37 -0.12
C ALA A 65 -13.16 -10.41 0.99
N ASP A 66 -12.16 -11.29 1.07
CA ASP A 66 -12.02 -12.26 2.16
C ASP A 66 -11.78 -11.57 3.51
N LEU A 67 -10.88 -10.58 3.56
CA LEU A 67 -10.64 -9.80 4.78
C LEU A 67 -11.87 -9.02 5.31
N ARG A 68 -12.80 -8.66 4.43
CA ARG A 68 -14.05 -7.97 4.79
C ARG A 68 -15.14 -8.92 5.28
N ARG A 69 -14.97 -10.23 5.06
CA ARG A 69 -15.90 -11.21 5.60
C ARG A 69 -15.71 -11.22 7.12
N PRO A 70 -16.78 -11.17 7.92
CA PRO A 70 -16.66 -11.47 9.35
C PRO A 70 -16.00 -12.84 9.45
N GLN A 71 -14.87 -12.91 10.16
CA GLN A 71 -14.12 -14.14 10.33
C GLN A 71 -15.11 -15.18 10.86
N GLN A 72 -15.44 -16.18 10.03
CA GLN A 72 -16.31 -17.26 10.44
C GLN A 72 -15.55 -18.07 11.50
N PRO A 73 -16.19 -18.41 12.63
CA PRO A 73 -15.54 -19.03 13.78
C PRO A 73 -14.96 -20.41 13.48
#